data_AF-A0AAD9LCC7-F1
#
_entry.id   AF-A0AAD9LCC7-F1
#
_cell.length_a   1.000
_cell.length_b   1.000
_cell.length_c   1.000
_cell.angle_alpha   90.00
_cell.angle_beta   90.00
_cell.angle_gamma   90.00
#
_symmetry.space_group_name_H-M   'P 1'
#
loop_
_entity.id
_entity.type
_entity.pdbx_description
1 polymer ?
#
loop_
_entity_poly.entity_id
_entity_poly.type
_entity_poly.pdbx_seq_one_letter_code
_entity_poly.pdbx_strand_id
1 'polypeptide(L)'
;MAMRFHQRRFFVYPSGVPNLHTLSSVRKYLELCLTKYRLLCLNVHHIIWTRMNSYTLVTTDRCVSLLGYGEAGYSLHKLEAVALRTGKAIVVASAAIERPVTRQTRVAVAYAVGDDLFLQVWAPNHESPGNGEAADASDCGKFELEAAPTCMFSVHAKGTNGDEFYGVMVCCSDTMMAFGYTENGKDGATAACGRLDNEHFAGFFPEFGTFSHTILAVDIFTSPEKDQGWIAFGCADGLVRVFNGQVHDGCLGGPFKIKDLQLNGPVTSVALFPKQHAAAEGASSTWHCNLLVTCAIGQAVVYEDLYSTSDEGRDGEMLMDSDSFDSIFAGVTADVDLDGKVELLLGTDSQVMLAYKEATDHEEAIKSVHESRAEESTGGNEDTASPTAPDSSPNIWSDLDTIPVEDEDVHSVPKSSMVQRRKWQKLSRSHWDLETFGAIYSLLWRDINHDGVPELLIASSTGIYVYEADPVLVIDKLQGVLEALHTSSTAH
;
A
#
# COMPACT_ATOMS: atom_id res chain seq x y z
N MET A 1 4.28 -11.25 -22.24
CA MET A 1 3.85 -12.53 -21.62
C MET A 1 2.66 -12.20 -20.74
N ALA A 2 1.61 -13.02 -20.68
CA ALA A 2 0.46 -12.72 -19.83
C ALA A 2 0.82 -13.00 -18.36
N MET A 3 0.54 -12.06 -17.46
CA MET A 3 0.72 -12.25 -16.01
C MET A 3 -0.37 -13.21 -15.54
N ARG A 4 0.04 -14.38 -15.04
CA ARG A 4 -0.89 -15.41 -14.59
C ARG A 4 -0.65 -15.68 -13.11
N PHE A 5 -1.72 -15.53 -12.35
CA PHE A 5 -1.78 -15.91 -10.95
C PHE A 5 -2.72 -17.10 -10.80
N HIS A 6 -2.43 -17.95 -9.83
CA HIS A 6 -3.35 -18.97 -9.38
C HIS A 6 -3.92 -18.59 -8.02
N GLN A 7 -5.24 -18.43 -7.95
CA GLN A 7 -5.91 -18.30 -6.66
C GLN A 7 -5.76 -19.61 -5.90
N ARG A 8 -5.01 -19.59 -4.80
CA ARG A 8 -4.70 -20.79 -4.02
C ARG A 8 -5.62 -20.96 -2.84
N ARG A 9 -5.94 -19.85 -2.19
CA ARG A 9 -6.83 -19.82 -1.03
C ARG A 9 -7.75 -18.62 -1.10
N PHE A 10 -8.94 -18.85 -0.59
CA PHE A 10 -9.93 -17.82 -0.33
C PHE A 10 -10.47 -18.03 1.08
N PHE A 11 -10.36 -17.00 1.90
CA PHE A 11 -10.89 -16.97 3.25
C PHE A 11 -12.13 -16.08 3.25
N VAL A 12 -13.31 -16.71 3.28
CA VAL A 12 -14.59 -16.02 3.50
C VAL A 12 -14.61 -15.49 4.92
N TYR A 13 -15.10 -14.28 5.13
CA TYR A 13 -15.33 -13.78 6.48
C TYR A 13 -16.36 -14.67 7.21
N PRO A 14 -16.01 -15.29 8.36
CA PRO A 14 -16.87 -16.30 9.01
C PRO A 14 -18.22 -15.77 9.51
N SER A 15 -18.45 -14.45 9.49
CA SER A 15 -19.64 -13.80 10.06
C SER A 15 -20.20 -12.72 9.13
N GLY A 16 -20.55 -13.08 7.90
CA GLY A 16 -21.27 -12.21 6.97
C GLY A 16 -20.51 -10.95 6.55
N VAL A 17 -21.07 -10.26 5.55
CA VAL A 17 -20.56 -8.99 5.02
C VAL A 17 -20.36 -7.97 6.17
N PRO A 18 -19.30 -7.13 6.14
CA PRO A 18 -19.12 -6.04 7.10
C PRO A 18 -20.43 -5.27 7.30
N ASN A 19 -21.00 -5.33 8.50
CA ASN A 19 -22.32 -4.77 8.75
C ASN A 19 -22.17 -3.35 9.31
N LEU A 20 -22.23 -2.35 8.42
CA LEU A 20 -22.09 -0.91 8.74
C LEU A 20 -23.26 -0.34 9.54
N HIS A 21 -24.39 -1.05 9.63
CA HIS A 21 -25.64 -0.47 10.14
C HIS A 21 -25.70 -0.28 11.66
N THR A 22 -24.71 -0.74 12.43
CA THR A 22 -24.73 -0.68 13.91
C THR A 22 -24.03 0.54 14.54
N LEU A 23 -23.49 1.48 13.76
CA LEU A 23 -22.73 2.62 14.27
C LEU A 23 -23.52 3.95 14.16
N SER A 24 -24.53 4.15 15.00
CA SER A 24 -25.29 5.43 15.02
C SER A 24 -24.53 6.59 15.69
N SER A 25 -23.59 6.31 16.58
CA SER A 25 -22.86 7.35 17.34
C SER A 25 -21.51 7.72 16.72
N VAL A 26 -20.79 6.76 16.11
CA VAL A 26 -19.57 7.00 15.32
C VAL A 26 -19.89 7.74 14.01
N ARG A 27 -21.17 7.72 13.60
CA ARG A 27 -21.72 8.35 12.40
C ARG A 27 -21.40 9.85 12.31
N LYS A 28 -21.45 10.61 13.40
CA LYS A 28 -21.25 12.08 13.34
C LYS A 28 -19.79 12.50 13.10
N TYR A 29 -18.82 11.64 13.40
CA TYR A 29 -17.39 11.93 13.19
C TYR A 29 -16.84 11.30 11.90
N LEU A 30 -17.41 10.15 11.47
CA LEU A 30 -17.07 9.47 10.22
C LEU A 30 -17.87 9.97 8.99
N GLU A 31 -18.87 10.85 9.15
CA GLU A 31 -19.84 11.17 8.08
C GLU A 31 -19.29 11.94 6.88
N LEU A 32 -18.16 12.67 6.99
CA LEU A 32 -17.66 13.46 5.86
C LEU A 32 -16.55 12.79 5.04
N CYS A 33 -15.68 11.98 5.63
CA CYS A 33 -14.62 11.26 4.88
C CYS A 33 -14.90 9.76 4.71
N LEU A 34 -15.49 9.10 5.73
CA LEU A 34 -15.61 7.63 5.76
C LEU A 34 -16.98 7.12 5.26
N THR A 35 -18.02 7.95 5.29
CA THR A 35 -19.39 7.52 4.93
C THR A 35 -19.71 7.72 3.45
N LYS A 36 -18.97 8.57 2.72
CA LYS A 36 -19.14 8.75 1.27
C LYS A 36 -18.19 7.87 0.44
N TYR A 37 -17.04 7.47 0.99
CA TYR A 37 -15.98 6.76 0.25
C TYR A 37 -15.63 5.37 0.80
N ARG A 38 -16.46 4.76 1.65
CA ARG A 38 -16.31 3.34 2.08
C ARG A 38 -14.88 2.93 2.47
N LEU A 39 -14.11 3.77 3.16
CA LEU A 39 -12.85 3.36 3.79
C LEU A 39 -13.15 2.51 5.03
N LEU A 40 -13.64 1.30 4.83
CA LEU A 40 -13.79 0.32 5.89
C LEU A 40 -12.41 -0.20 6.30
N CYS A 41 -12.30 -0.55 7.58
CA CYS A 41 -11.17 -1.18 8.26
C CYS A 41 -10.88 -2.60 7.72
N LEU A 42 -10.70 -2.73 6.41
CA LEU A 42 -10.23 -3.92 5.72
C LEU A 42 -8.78 -3.66 5.32
N ASN A 43 -7.96 -3.60 6.35
CA ASN A 43 -6.54 -3.37 6.26
C ASN A 43 -5.82 -4.72 6.38
N VAL A 44 -5.23 -5.18 5.28
CA VAL A 44 -4.16 -6.18 5.34
C VAL A 44 -2.89 -5.37 5.50
N HIS A 45 -2.34 -5.39 6.71
CA HIS A 45 -1.06 -4.75 6.98
C HIS A 45 -0.07 -5.84 7.35
N HIS A 46 1.06 -5.90 6.65
CA HIS A 46 2.12 -6.81 7.02
C HIS A 46 2.82 -6.28 8.25
N ILE A 47 2.62 -6.92 9.40
CA ILE A 47 3.41 -6.61 10.58
C ILE A 47 3.51 -7.86 11.46
N ILE A 48 4.25 -8.91 11.09
CA ILE A 48 4.90 -9.79 12.07
C ILE A 48 6.14 -10.42 11.43
N TRP A 49 7.33 -10.01 11.86
CA TRP A 49 8.56 -10.78 11.77
C TRP A 49 8.85 -11.41 13.13
N THR A 50 8.43 -12.67 13.34
CA THR A 50 9.15 -13.50 14.33
C THR A 50 10.27 -14.22 13.60
N ARG A 51 11.44 -14.31 14.23
CA ARG A 51 12.67 -14.90 13.66
C ARG A 51 12.54 -16.38 13.24
N MET A 52 11.37 -16.99 13.42
CA MET A 52 11.09 -18.39 13.07
C MET A 52 9.79 -18.60 12.27
N ASN A 53 8.87 -17.62 12.19
CA ASN A 53 7.67 -17.67 11.35
C ASN A 53 7.24 -16.23 10.99
N SER A 54 7.01 -15.92 9.72
CA SER A 54 6.32 -14.68 9.35
C SER A 54 4.81 -14.88 9.42
N TYR A 55 4.11 -13.86 9.91
CA TYR A 55 2.65 -13.83 9.83
C TYR A 55 2.22 -12.49 9.24
N THR A 56 1.17 -12.52 8.43
CA THR A 56 0.50 -11.31 7.95
C THR A 56 -0.70 -11.01 8.84
N LEU A 57 -0.80 -9.77 9.33
CA LEU A 57 -1.90 -9.33 10.15
C LEU A 57 -3.08 -8.94 9.25
N VAL A 58 -4.20 -9.63 9.42
CA VAL A 58 -5.43 -9.39 8.67
C VAL A 58 -6.43 -8.74 9.60
N THR A 59 -6.80 -7.50 9.30
CA THR A 59 -7.79 -6.73 10.08
C THR A 59 -9.10 -6.64 9.32
N THR A 60 -10.20 -6.91 10.01
CA THR A 60 -11.58 -6.65 9.58
C THR A 60 -12.28 -5.84 10.66
N ASP A 61 -13.49 -5.36 10.41
CA ASP A 61 -14.32 -4.69 11.42
C ASP A 61 -14.75 -5.60 12.59
N ARG A 62 -14.59 -6.94 12.46
CA ARG A 62 -15.04 -7.92 13.46
C ARG A 62 -13.92 -8.71 14.12
N CYS A 63 -12.77 -8.80 13.49
CA CYS A 63 -11.65 -9.58 14.00
C CYS A 63 -10.31 -9.12 13.48
N VAL A 64 -9.29 -9.47 14.25
CA VAL A 64 -7.89 -9.46 13.83
C VAL A 64 -7.45 -10.91 13.73
N SER A 65 -6.77 -11.27 12.65
CA SER A 65 -6.32 -12.64 12.39
C SER A 65 -4.88 -12.67 11.93
N LEU A 66 -4.18 -13.77 12.18
CA LEU A 66 -2.85 -14.05 11.69
C LEU A 66 -2.95 -15.00 10.50
N LEU A 67 -2.57 -14.51 9.32
CA LEU A 67 -2.37 -15.34 8.14
C LEU A 67 -0.93 -15.87 8.15
N GLY A 68 -0.77 -17.18 8.09
CA GLY A 68 0.53 -17.83 8.00
C GLY A 68 0.50 -19.00 7.05
N TYR A 69 1.68 -19.55 6.78
CA TYR A 69 1.87 -20.76 5.99
C TYR A 69 2.57 -21.83 6.84
N GLY A 70 2.08 -23.07 6.78
CA GLY A 70 2.63 -24.19 7.53
C GLY A 70 2.41 -25.53 6.82
N GLU A 71 2.54 -26.63 7.54
CA GLU A 71 2.46 -27.99 6.96
C GLU A 71 1.15 -28.27 6.19
N ALA A 72 0.04 -27.65 6.58
CA ALA A 72 -1.26 -27.77 5.93
C ALA A 72 -1.54 -26.69 4.87
N GLY A 73 -0.53 -25.92 4.48
CA GLY A 73 -0.63 -24.74 3.63
C GLY A 73 -1.07 -23.48 4.39
N TYR A 74 -1.67 -22.52 3.70
CA TYR A 74 -2.11 -21.28 4.35
C TYR A 74 -3.21 -21.52 5.39
N SER A 75 -3.07 -20.84 6.52
CA SER A 75 -4.05 -20.83 7.61
C SER A 75 -4.31 -19.41 8.08
N LEU A 76 -5.55 -19.15 8.48
CA LEU A 76 -5.98 -17.88 9.04
C LEU A 76 -6.42 -18.12 10.49
N HIS A 77 -5.64 -17.64 11.45
CA HIS A 77 -5.87 -17.83 12.88
C HIS A 77 -6.46 -16.55 13.49
N LYS A 78 -7.72 -16.59 13.88
CA LYS A 78 -8.39 -15.46 14.54
C LYS A 78 -7.78 -15.23 15.94
N LEU A 79 -7.44 -13.98 16.25
CA LEU A 79 -7.05 -13.57 17.59
C LEU A 79 -8.32 -13.30 18.42
N GLU A 80 -8.45 -13.99 19.54
CA GLU A 80 -9.64 -13.90 20.40
C GLU A 80 -9.40 -13.00 21.62
N ALA A 81 -9.77 -11.73 21.53
CA ALA A 81 -9.92 -10.89 22.72
C ALA A 81 -11.20 -11.22 23.47
N VAL A 82 -11.22 -11.10 24.80
CA VAL A 82 -12.46 -11.20 25.60
C VAL A 82 -13.54 -10.23 25.08
N ALA A 83 -13.19 -8.99 24.75
CA ALA A 83 -14.14 -8.01 24.19
C ALA A 83 -14.65 -8.41 22.79
N LEU A 84 -13.77 -8.93 21.93
CA LEU A 84 -14.10 -9.40 20.57
C LEU A 84 -14.92 -10.70 20.59
N ARG A 85 -14.74 -11.57 21.60
CA ARG A 85 -15.50 -12.83 21.78
C ARG A 85 -16.99 -12.57 21.98
N THR A 86 -17.37 -11.44 22.59
CA THR A 86 -18.78 -11.09 22.81
C THR A 86 -19.51 -10.63 21.55
N GLY A 87 -18.79 -10.38 20.44
CA GLY A 87 -19.35 -9.84 19.19
C GLY A 87 -19.86 -8.40 19.27
N LYS A 88 -19.73 -7.74 20.43
CA LYS A 88 -20.18 -6.35 20.66
C LYS A 88 -19.13 -5.31 20.32
N ALA A 89 -17.89 -5.74 20.12
CA ALA A 89 -16.78 -4.87 19.76
C ALA A 89 -16.63 -4.76 18.24
N ILE A 90 -16.27 -3.59 17.76
CA ILE A 90 -15.94 -3.30 16.35
C ILE A 90 -14.46 -2.93 16.30
N VAL A 91 -13.67 -3.68 15.55
CA VAL A 91 -12.25 -3.41 15.35
C VAL A 91 -12.10 -2.22 14.40
N VAL A 92 -11.23 -1.29 14.77
CA VAL A 92 -10.97 -0.07 14.01
C VAL A 92 -9.63 -0.16 13.29
N ALA A 93 -8.58 -0.60 13.97
CA ALA A 93 -7.26 -0.75 13.40
C ALA A 93 -6.45 -1.76 14.22
N SER A 94 -5.39 -2.30 13.62
CA SER A 94 -4.42 -3.09 14.35
C SER A 94 -3.02 -2.92 13.79
N ALA A 95 -2.02 -3.12 14.63
CA ALA A 95 -0.63 -3.16 14.24
C ALA A 95 0.15 -4.07 15.21
N ALA A 96 1.38 -4.46 14.86
CA ALA A 96 2.20 -5.26 15.77
C ALA A 96 3.36 -4.46 16.39
N ILE A 97 3.85 -4.97 17.51
CA ILE A 97 4.99 -4.44 18.23
C ILE A 97 6.06 -5.53 18.19
N GLU A 98 7.16 -5.24 17.53
CA GLU A 98 8.28 -6.17 17.39
C GLU A 98 9.39 -5.77 18.36
N ARG A 99 9.73 -6.69 19.27
CA ARG A 99 10.79 -6.48 20.26
C ARG A 99 11.93 -7.45 19.99
N PRO A 100 13.08 -6.99 19.47
CA PRO A 100 14.22 -7.83 19.16
C PRO A 100 14.76 -8.60 20.37
N VAL A 101 14.78 -7.94 21.54
CA VAL A 101 15.38 -8.45 22.78
C VAL A 101 14.60 -9.64 23.35
N THR A 102 13.27 -9.56 23.37
CA THR A 102 12.41 -10.62 23.93
C THR A 102 12.00 -11.67 22.90
N ARG A 103 12.18 -11.38 21.60
CA ARG A 103 11.69 -12.20 20.47
C ARG A 103 10.19 -12.52 20.54
N GLN A 104 9.43 -11.70 21.27
CA GLN A 104 7.98 -11.84 21.39
C GLN A 104 7.33 -10.71 20.60
N THR A 105 6.65 -11.07 19.51
CA THR A 105 5.77 -10.12 18.83
C THR A 105 4.52 -9.93 19.66
N ARG A 106 4.07 -8.67 19.81
CA ARG A 106 2.77 -8.34 20.39
C ARG A 106 1.90 -7.75 19.30
N VAL A 107 0.58 -7.87 19.45
CA VAL A 107 -0.37 -7.24 18.53
C VAL A 107 -1.19 -6.23 19.33
N ALA A 108 -1.24 -5.01 18.83
CA ALA A 108 -2.04 -3.91 19.33
C ALA A 108 -3.31 -3.79 18.49
N VAL A 109 -4.47 -3.78 19.14
CA VAL A 109 -5.77 -3.71 18.48
C VAL A 109 -6.58 -2.57 19.06
N ALA A 110 -6.98 -1.64 18.21
CA ALA A 110 -7.94 -0.61 18.53
C ALA A 110 -9.36 -1.09 18.19
N TYR A 111 -10.28 -0.95 19.14
CA TYR A 111 -11.67 -1.35 18.97
C TYR A 111 -12.64 -0.44 19.72
N ALA A 112 -13.88 -0.38 19.24
CA ALA A 112 -14.99 0.34 19.86
C ALA A 112 -15.96 -0.64 20.53
N VAL A 113 -16.51 -0.27 21.69
CA VAL A 113 -17.65 -0.96 22.33
C VAL A 113 -18.71 0.08 22.65
N GLY A 114 -19.75 0.15 21.81
CA GLY A 114 -20.68 1.28 21.87
C GLY A 114 -19.96 2.57 21.45
N ASP A 115 -19.88 3.53 22.36
CA ASP A 115 -19.24 4.84 22.13
C ASP A 115 -17.81 4.89 22.70
N ASP A 116 -17.42 3.91 23.51
CA ASP A 116 -16.10 3.85 24.15
C ASP A 116 -15.06 3.22 23.22
N LEU A 117 -13.86 3.80 23.18
CA LEU A 117 -12.75 3.36 22.35
C LEU A 117 -11.59 2.86 23.20
N PHE A 118 -11.01 1.73 22.78
CA PHE A 118 -9.93 1.09 23.51
C PHE A 118 -8.80 0.68 22.57
N LEU A 119 -7.57 0.76 23.07
CA LEU A 119 -6.40 0.08 22.52
C LEU A 119 -6.01 -1.04 23.47
N GLN A 120 -5.82 -2.26 22.96
CA GLN A 120 -5.35 -3.39 23.75
C GLN A 120 -4.15 -4.06 23.10
N VAL A 121 -3.14 -4.37 23.90
CA VAL A 121 -1.90 -5.03 23.47
C VAL A 121 -1.84 -6.43 24.07
N TRP A 122 -1.69 -7.44 23.23
CA TRP A 122 -1.61 -8.85 23.66
C TRP A 122 -0.42 -9.59 23.05
N ALA A 123 -0.01 -10.68 23.70
CA ALA A 123 0.80 -11.70 23.03
C ALA A 123 -0.11 -12.64 22.24
N PRO A 124 0.21 -12.93 20.97
CA PRO A 124 -0.34 -14.09 20.30
C PRO A 124 0.23 -15.34 20.99
N ASN A 125 -0.61 -16.12 21.66
CA ASN A 125 -0.20 -17.41 22.22
C ASN A 125 0.05 -18.39 21.07
N HIS A 126 1.24 -19.00 21.06
CA HIS A 126 1.59 -20.07 20.13
C HIS A 126 1.32 -21.40 20.84
N GLU A 127 0.10 -21.93 20.74
CA GLU A 127 -0.17 -23.31 21.11
C GLU A 127 -0.30 -24.17 19.84
N SER A 128 0.52 -25.22 19.80
CA SER A 128 0.40 -26.35 18.87
C SER A 128 -1.05 -26.87 18.85
N PRO A 129 -1.61 -27.28 17.69
CA PRO A 129 -2.97 -27.78 17.58
C PRO A 129 -3.06 -29.15 18.26
N GLY A 130 -3.31 -29.14 19.57
CA GLY A 130 -3.23 -30.35 20.39
C GLY A 130 -3.95 -30.25 21.73
N ASN A 131 -5.12 -29.62 21.77
CA ASN A 131 -6.29 -29.98 22.58
C ASN A 131 -7.27 -28.79 22.62
N GLY A 132 -8.57 -29.09 22.51
CA GLY A 132 -9.64 -28.11 22.30
C GLY A 132 -10.01 -27.27 23.52
N GLU A 133 -9.09 -26.46 24.03
CA GLU A 133 -9.40 -25.34 24.92
C GLU A 133 -8.81 -24.06 24.31
N ALA A 134 -9.67 -23.05 24.07
CA ALA A 134 -9.27 -21.78 23.45
C ALA A 134 -8.24 -21.06 24.35
N ALA A 135 -7.01 -20.97 23.88
CA ALA A 135 -5.89 -20.37 24.60
C ALA A 135 -6.13 -18.87 24.88
N ASP A 136 -6.23 -18.51 26.16
CA ASP A 136 -6.45 -17.12 26.60
C ASP A 136 -5.19 -16.25 26.38
N ALA A 137 -5.28 -15.28 25.48
CA ALA A 137 -4.23 -14.28 25.27
C ALA A 137 -3.94 -13.50 26.55
N SER A 138 -2.68 -13.50 27.02
CA SER A 138 -2.26 -12.71 28.18
C SER A 138 -2.34 -11.21 27.86
N ASP A 139 -3.19 -10.48 28.59
CA ASP A 139 -3.37 -9.03 28.48
C ASP A 139 -2.10 -8.30 28.95
N CYS A 140 -1.53 -7.42 28.11
CA CYS A 140 -0.26 -6.74 28.39
C CYS A 140 -0.38 -5.21 28.38
N GLY A 141 -1.60 -4.70 28.23
CA GLY A 141 -1.91 -3.28 28.35
C GLY A 141 -3.26 -2.98 27.71
N LYS A 142 -4.15 -2.32 28.45
CA LYS A 142 -5.42 -1.78 27.94
C LYS A 142 -5.46 -0.28 28.21
N PHE A 143 -5.75 0.49 27.17
CA PHE A 143 -5.78 1.94 27.20
C PHE A 143 -7.11 2.43 26.63
N GLU A 144 -7.67 3.49 27.21
CA GLU A 144 -8.82 4.19 26.65
C GLU A 144 -8.33 5.23 25.64
N LEU A 145 -9.04 5.36 24.52
CA LEU A 145 -8.73 6.31 23.46
C LEU A 145 -9.79 7.40 23.42
N GLU A 146 -9.35 8.63 23.24
CA GLU A 146 -10.25 9.80 23.13
C GLU A 146 -10.86 9.93 21.73
N ALA A 147 -10.19 9.36 20.71
CA ALA A 147 -10.61 9.43 19.32
C ALA A 147 -10.34 8.11 18.59
N ALA A 148 -11.16 7.83 17.57
CA ALA A 148 -11.02 6.62 16.76
C ALA A 148 -9.76 6.73 15.89
N PRO A 149 -8.90 5.70 15.86
CA PRO A 149 -7.74 5.71 14.97
C PRO A 149 -8.18 5.69 13.51
N THR A 150 -7.48 6.47 12.67
CA THR A 150 -7.62 6.45 11.21
C THR A 150 -6.65 5.47 10.58
N CYS A 151 -5.46 5.30 11.17
CA CYS A 151 -4.53 4.23 10.83
C CYS A 151 -3.62 3.89 12.03
N MET A 152 -2.99 2.71 11.98
CA MET A 152 -1.97 2.28 12.94
C MET A 152 -0.81 1.64 12.20
N PHE A 153 0.43 1.91 12.64
CA PHE A 153 1.63 1.31 12.06
C PHE A 153 2.71 1.11 13.12
N SER A 154 3.63 0.19 12.86
CA SER A 154 4.73 -0.11 13.79
C SER A 154 5.82 0.91 13.72
N VAL A 155 6.41 1.20 14.87
CA VAL A 155 7.53 2.13 14.98
C VAL A 155 8.64 1.54 15.84
N HIS A 156 9.86 1.78 15.40
CA HIS A 156 11.08 1.56 16.15
C HIS A 156 11.88 2.85 16.08
N ALA A 157 12.19 3.44 17.23
CA ALA A 157 12.89 4.71 17.31
C ALA A 157 13.93 4.70 18.41
N LYS A 158 15.04 5.40 18.16
CA LYS A 158 16.11 5.61 19.12
C LYS A 158 16.05 7.04 19.65
N GLY A 159 15.96 7.16 20.96
CA GLY A 159 15.91 8.42 21.67
C GLY A 159 17.29 9.06 21.78
N THR A 160 17.31 10.37 22.06
CA THR A 160 18.54 11.16 22.22
C THR A 160 19.43 10.69 23.37
N ASN A 161 18.86 10.03 24.37
CA ASN A 161 19.56 9.50 25.55
C ASN A 161 20.08 8.07 25.34
N GLY A 162 19.89 7.47 24.16
CA GLY A 162 20.25 6.09 23.85
C GLY A 162 19.20 5.06 24.25
N ASP A 163 18.04 5.51 24.72
CA ASP A 163 16.86 4.67 24.97
C ASP A 163 16.24 4.25 23.62
N GLU A 164 15.66 3.05 23.56
CA GLU A 164 14.98 2.55 22.36
C GLU A 164 13.49 2.35 22.63
N PHE A 165 12.66 2.78 21.69
CA PHE A 165 11.22 2.62 21.76
C PHE A 165 10.74 1.63 20.69
N TYR A 166 10.02 0.60 21.13
CA TYR A 166 9.39 -0.40 20.29
C TYR A 166 7.88 -0.34 20.50
N GLY A 167 7.12 0.05 19.48
CA GLY A 167 5.71 0.30 19.67
C GLY A 167 4.89 0.41 18.38
N VAL A 168 3.67 0.91 18.57
CA VAL A 168 2.76 1.30 17.50
C VAL A 168 2.47 2.78 17.58
N MET A 169 2.43 3.41 16.42
CA MET A 169 1.84 4.72 16.24
C MET A 169 0.34 4.56 16.00
N VAL A 170 -0.45 5.32 16.74
CA VAL A 170 -1.90 5.41 16.62
C VAL A 170 -2.22 6.80 16.09
N CYS A 171 -2.61 6.88 14.82
CA CYS A 171 -2.98 8.14 14.19
C CYS A 171 -4.48 8.36 14.37
N CYS A 172 -4.84 9.52 14.93
CA CYS A 172 -6.20 10.02 15.02
C CYS A 172 -6.35 11.23 14.09
N SER A 173 -7.52 11.85 14.06
CA SER A 173 -7.83 12.97 13.16
C SER A 173 -6.83 14.14 13.25
N ASP A 174 -6.35 14.46 14.44
CA ASP A 174 -5.58 15.67 14.73
C ASP A 174 -4.34 15.39 15.60
N THR A 175 -4.13 14.15 15.98
CA THR A 175 -3.11 13.75 16.96
C THR A 175 -2.51 12.39 16.60
N MET A 176 -1.25 12.21 17.00
CA MET A 176 -0.59 10.91 17.00
C MET A 176 -0.20 10.54 18.42
N MET A 177 -0.37 9.26 18.74
CA MET A 177 0.00 8.70 20.03
C MET A 177 0.88 7.47 19.81
N ALA A 178 1.91 7.31 20.63
CA ALA A 178 2.77 6.14 20.61
C ALA A 178 2.51 5.26 21.83
N PHE A 179 2.27 3.97 21.60
CA PHE A 179 2.08 2.96 22.63
C PHE A 179 3.09 1.83 22.44
N GLY A 180 3.81 1.45 23.48
CA GLY A 180 4.85 0.45 23.35
C GLY A 180 5.72 0.32 24.58
N TYR A 181 6.96 -0.11 24.34
CA TYR A 181 7.95 -0.43 25.36
C TYR A 181 9.17 0.45 25.14
N THR A 182 9.58 1.15 26.19
CA THR A 182 10.84 1.88 26.22
C THR A 182 11.87 1.02 26.93
N GLU A 183 12.96 0.71 26.24
CA GLU A 183 14.05 -0.09 26.75
C GLU A 183 15.29 0.77 26.91
N ASN A 184 15.77 0.87 28.15
CA ASN A 184 17.07 1.45 28.47
C ASN A 184 18.00 0.26 28.68
N GLY A 185 19.17 0.22 28.04
CA GLY A 185 20.02 -0.97 27.79
C GLY A 185 20.48 -1.86 28.96
N LYS A 186 19.83 -1.84 30.14
CA LYS A 186 20.10 -2.68 31.30
C LYS A 186 18.90 -3.52 31.79
N ASP A 187 17.65 -3.19 31.43
CA ASP A 187 16.44 -3.84 32.01
C ASP A 187 15.30 -4.13 30.99
N GLY A 188 15.62 -4.46 29.73
CA GLY A 188 14.62 -4.63 28.66
C GLY A 188 13.54 -5.70 28.92
N ALA A 189 13.81 -6.74 29.70
CA ALA A 189 12.89 -7.87 29.86
C ALA A 189 11.61 -7.56 30.68
N THR A 190 11.63 -6.54 31.55
CA THR A 190 10.51 -6.22 32.47
C THR A 190 9.74 -4.94 32.11
N ALA A 191 10.04 -4.31 30.98
CA ALA A 191 9.33 -3.10 30.55
C ALA A 191 7.83 -3.39 30.37
N ALA A 192 6.99 -2.59 31.03
CA ALA A 192 5.55 -2.62 30.83
C ALA A 192 5.18 -1.83 29.57
N CYS A 193 4.12 -2.26 28.88
CA CYS A 193 3.58 -1.48 27.78
C CYS A 193 2.98 -0.18 28.33
N GLY A 194 3.33 0.96 27.76
CA GLY A 194 2.81 2.26 28.16
C GLY A 194 2.52 3.18 26.97
N ARG A 195 1.78 4.25 27.23
CA ARG A 195 1.62 5.40 26.32
C ARG A 195 2.77 6.38 26.58
N LEU A 196 3.45 6.84 25.53
CA LEU A 196 4.40 7.93 25.67
C LEU A 196 3.66 9.23 26.01
N ASP A 197 4.14 9.96 27.01
CA ASP A 197 3.71 11.34 27.22
C ASP A 197 4.30 12.27 26.13
N ASN A 198 3.87 13.53 26.13
CA ASN A 198 4.25 14.48 25.08
C ASN A 198 5.75 14.77 25.04
N GLU A 199 6.44 14.76 26.19
CA GLU A 199 7.88 15.05 26.26
C GLU A 199 8.69 13.87 25.70
N HIS A 200 8.36 12.65 26.11
CA HIS A 200 8.99 11.44 25.58
C HIS A 200 8.66 11.25 24.09
N PHE A 201 7.40 11.48 23.69
CA PHE A 201 6.99 11.40 22.29
C PHE A 201 7.81 12.36 21.42
N ALA A 202 7.94 13.62 21.82
CA ALA A 202 8.75 14.60 21.09
C ALA A 202 10.24 14.26 21.09
N GLY A 203 10.73 13.56 22.12
CA GLY A 203 12.12 13.07 22.19
C GLY A 203 12.43 11.97 21.19
N PHE A 204 11.48 11.08 20.90
CA PHE A 204 11.63 10.01 19.90
C PHE A 204 11.20 10.44 18.49
N PHE A 205 10.20 11.30 18.38
CA PHE A 205 9.55 11.66 17.12
C PHE A 205 9.32 13.18 16.99
N PRO A 206 10.40 13.99 16.99
CA PRO A 206 10.26 15.45 17.01
C PRO A 206 9.51 15.99 15.79
N GLU A 207 9.71 15.39 14.61
CA GLU A 207 9.03 15.79 13.39
C GLU A 207 7.54 15.40 13.36
N PHE A 208 7.14 14.36 14.09
CA PHE A 208 5.74 13.93 14.15
C PHE A 208 4.92 14.73 15.16
N GLY A 209 5.56 15.26 16.22
CA GLY A 209 4.88 16.08 17.22
C GLY A 209 4.24 17.37 16.68
N THR A 210 4.64 17.80 15.48
CA THR A 210 4.09 18.99 14.80
C THR A 210 3.15 18.66 13.64
N PHE A 211 2.93 17.38 13.35
CA PHE A 211 2.11 16.94 12.23
C PHE A 211 0.65 16.87 12.64
N SER A 212 -0.21 17.71 12.04
CA SER A 212 -1.62 17.86 12.43
C SER A 212 -2.63 17.43 11.36
N HIS A 213 -2.19 16.79 10.28
CA HIS A 213 -3.09 16.32 9.22
C HIS A 213 -3.61 14.92 9.56
N THR A 214 -4.86 14.62 9.19
CA THR A 214 -5.44 13.30 9.40
C THR A 214 -4.79 12.29 8.46
N ILE A 215 -3.94 11.40 8.98
CA ILE A 215 -3.29 10.35 8.20
C ILE A 215 -4.27 9.21 7.93
N LEU A 216 -4.37 8.77 6.68
CA LEU A 216 -5.17 7.63 6.24
C LEU A 216 -4.31 6.45 5.79
N ALA A 217 -3.15 6.71 5.20
CA ALA A 217 -2.25 5.70 4.68
C ALA A 217 -0.79 6.00 5.08
N VAL A 218 -0.04 4.95 5.38
CA VAL A 218 1.38 5.03 5.71
C VAL A 218 2.13 3.93 4.98
N ASP A 219 3.26 4.27 4.40
CA ASP A 219 4.23 3.30 3.92
C ASP A 219 5.63 3.65 4.40
N ILE A 220 6.40 2.62 4.75
CA ILE A 220 7.73 2.74 5.33
C ILE A 220 8.67 1.81 4.58
N PHE A 221 9.73 2.37 4.02
CA PHE A 221 10.78 1.63 3.36
C PHE A 221 12.13 1.93 4.01
N THR A 222 12.87 0.88 4.36
CA THR A 222 14.27 0.99 4.82
C THR A 222 15.16 0.23 3.85
N SER A 223 16.17 0.90 3.30
CA SER A 223 17.11 0.24 2.39
C SER A 223 17.97 -0.77 3.17
N PRO A 224 18.13 -2.01 2.68
CA PRO A 224 18.99 -3.00 3.33
C PRO A 224 20.48 -2.75 3.09
N GLU A 225 20.84 -2.05 2.01
CA GLU A 225 22.23 -1.84 1.58
C GLU A 225 22.81 -0.50 2.02
N LYS A 226 21.94 0.46 2.35
CA LYS A 226 22.33 1.82 2.74
C LYS A 226 21.59 2.23 3.97
N ASP A 227 22.24 3.04 4.78
CA ASP A 227 21.67 3.70 5.96
C ASP A 227 20.67 4.81 5.56
N GLN A 228 19.70 4.51 4.70
CA GLN A 228 18.66 5.42 4.20
C GLN A 228 17.29 4.76 4.23
N GLY A 229 16.27 5.55 4.53
CA GLY A 229 14.89 5.09 4.50
C GLY A 229 13.91 6.23 4.29
N TRP A 230 12.67 5.85 3.97
CA TRP A 230 11.57 6.74 3.67
C TRP A 230 10.32 6.37 4.45
N ILE A 231 9.55 7.39 4.81
CA ILE A 231 8.20 7.27 5.36
C ILE A 231 7.30 8.15 4.50
N ALA A 232 6.21 7.61 3.97
CA ALA A 232 5.19 8.36 3.26
C ALA A 232 3.90 8.38 4.08
N PHE A 233 3.33 9.56 4.28
CA PHE A 233 2.00 9.76 4.84
C PHE A 233 1.06 10.23 3.75
N GLY A 234 -0.09 9.56 3.61
CA GLY A 234 -1.22 10.01 2.81
C GLY A 234 -2.35 10.50 3.71
N CYS A 235 -2.86 11.71 3.48
CA CYS A 235 -3.80 12.38 4.37
C CYS A 235 -5.20 12.53 3.78
N ALA A 236 -6.19 12.74 4.65
CA ALA A 236 -7.60 12.90 4.29
C ALA A 236 -7.89 14.19 3.48
N ASP A 237 -7.04 15.20 3.60
CA ASP A 237 -7.13 16.47 2.88
C ASP A 237 -6.34 16.49 1.56
N GLY A 238 -5.82 15.34 1.13
CA GLY A 238 -5.03 15.22 -0.09
C GLY A 238 -3.55 15.55 0.07
N LEU A 239 -3.08 15.93 1.26
CA LEU A 239 -1.66 16.09 1.51
C LEU A 239 -0.97 14.71 1.50
N VAL A 240 0.15 14.64 0.78
CA VAL A 240 1.12 13.56 0.90
C VAL A 240 2.43 14.13 1.40
N ARG A 241 2.94 13.62 2.52
CA ARG A 241 4.23 14.03 3.08
C ARG A 241 5.21 12.85 3.08
N VAL A 242 6.36 13.03 2.46
CA VAL A 242 7.43 12.03 2.42
C VAL A 242 8.63 12.52 3.22
N PHE A 243 9.07 11.69 4.16
CA PHE A 243 10.26 11.87 4.98
C PHE A 243 11.38 10.99 4.41
N ASN A 244 12.59 11.52 4.34
CA ASN A 244 13.81 10.81 3.97
C ASN A 244 14.82 10.98 5.09
N GLY A 245 15.19 9.88 5.73
CA GLY A 245 16.04 9.85 6.90
C GLY A 245 17.15 8.81 6.78
N GLN A 246 17.95 8.69 7.85
CA GLN A 246 19.00 7.69 7.94
C GLN A 246 18.52 6.48 8.73
N VAL A 247 18.97 5.30 8.33
CA VAL A 247 18.71 4.06 9.07
C VAL A 247 19.92 3.74 9.93
N HIS A 248 19.75 3.66 11.24
CA HIS A 248 20.79 3.29 12.20
C HIS A 248 20.25 2.18 13.10
N ASP A 249 20.96 1.05 13.20
CA ASP A 249 20.54 -0.12 13.97
C ASP A 249 19.11 -0.60 13.63
N GLY A 250 18.69 -0.45 12.36
CA GLY A 250 17.34 -0.78 11.90
C GLY A 250 16.25 0.22 12.30
N CYS A 251 16.59 1.34 12.93
CA CYS A 251 15.69 2.47 13.17
C CYS A 251 15.82 3.49 12.04
N LEU A 252 14.71 3.89 11.42
CA LEU A 252 14.70 5.08 10.57
C LEU A 252 14.58 6.33 11.44
N GLY A 253 15.62 7.16 11.43
CA GLY A 253 15.74 8.35 12.27
C GLY A 253 16.00 9.64 11.48
N GLY A 254 15.68 10.76 12.12
CA GLY A 254 15.95 12.10 11.62
C GLY A 254 17.41 12.54 11.79
N PRO A 255 17.75 13.77 11.36
CA PRO A 255 16.84 14.77 10.79
C PRO A 255 16.31 14.35 9.42
N PHE A 256 15.00 14.48 9.20
CA PHE A 256 14.38 14.10 7.93
C PHE A 256 14.44 15.22 6.90
N LYS A 257 14.73 14.87 5.63
CA LYS A 257 14.37 15.71 4.49
C LYS A 257 12.88 15.48 4.19
N ILE A 258 12.12 16.57 4.10
CA ILE A 258 10.65 16.51 3.93
C ILE A 258 10.27 16.97 2.52
N LYS A 259 9.35 16.24 1.90
CA LYS A 259 8.72 16.59 0.62
C LYS A 259 7.20 16.54 0.77
N ASP A 260 6.54 17.65 0.45
CA ASP A 260 5.08 17.74 0.44
C ASP A 260 4.57 17.74 -1.00
N LEU A 261 3.49 16.99 -1.23
CA LEU A 261 2.75 16.89 -2.48
C LEU A 261 1.27 17.08 -2.14
N GLN A 262 0.52 17.73 -3.03
CA GLN A 262 -0.89 18.02 -2.81
C GLN A 262 -1.73 17.42 -3.92
N LEU A 263 -2.74 16.63 -3.54
CA LEU A 263 -3.75 16.08 -4.42
C LEU A 263 -5.13 16.68 -4.11
N ASN A 264 -6.09 16.43 -5.01
CA ASN A 264 -7.42 17.05 -4.98
C ASN A 264 -8.45 16.29 -4.11
N GLY A 265 -8.06 15.17 -3.49
CA GLY A 265 -8.98 14.35 -2.70
C GLY A 265 -8.27 13.48 -1.66
N PRO A 266 -9.05 12.80 -0.79
CA PRO A 266 -8.48 11.96 0.27
C PRO A 266 -7.56 10.88 -0.30
N VAL A 267 -6.34 10.81 0.24
CA VAL A 267 -5.37 9.78 -0.13
C VAL A 267 -5.80 8.44 0.47
N THR A 268 -5.90 7.42 -0.38
CA THR A 268 -6.38 6.08 0.01
C THR A 268 -5.24 5.08 0.20
N SER A 269 -4.14 5.23 -0.55
CA SER A 269 -2.90 4.48 -0.37
C SER A 269 -1.70 5.28 -0.85
N VAL A 270 -0.56 5.02 -0.23
CA VAL A 270 0.78 5.44 -0.64
C VAL A 270 1.67 4.20 -0.73
N ALA A 271 2.47 4.08 -1.80
CA ALA A 271 3.40 2.96 -1.97
C ALA A 271 4.75 3.45 -2.47
N LEU A 272 5.79 3.28 -1.64
CA LEU A 272 7.17 3.62 -1.93
C LEU A 272 7.83 2.48 -2.72
N PHE A 273 8.47 2.82 -3.84
CA PHE A 273 9.21 1.84 -4.64
C PHE A 273 10.57 2.39 -5.08
N PRO A 274 11.55 2.43 -4.17
CA PRO A 274 12.86 3.00 -4.47
C PRO A 274 13.57 2.21 -5.57
N LYS A 275 14.17 2.93 -6.53
CA LYS A 275 14.92 2.34 -7.64
C LYS A 275 16.40 2.69 -7.50
N GLN A 276 17.26 1.67 -7.61
CA GLN A 276 18.70 1.89 -7.67
C GLN A 276 19.08 2.36 -9.08
N HIS A 277 19.77 3.49 -9.19
CA HIS A 277 20.35 3.91 -10.44
C HIS A 277 21.83 3.53 -10.47
N ALA A 278 22.25 2.82 -11.52
CA ALA A 278 23.65 2.57 -11.78
C ALA A 278 24.34 3.92 -11.99
N ALA A 279 25.35 4.19 -11.17
CA ALA A 279 26.15 5.37 -11.35
C ALA A 279 26.97 5.25 -12.64
N ALA A 280 27.08 6.35 -13.39
CA ALA A 280 28.10 6.46 -14.43
C ALA A 280 29.48 6.24 -13.79
N GLU A 281 30.42 5.67 -14.56
CA GLU A 281 31.74 5.24 -14.10
C GLU A 281 32.39 6.26 -13.14
N GLY A 282 32.56 5.87 -11.87
CA GLY A 282 33.23 6.67 -10.83
C GLY A 282 32.34 7.33 -9.78
N ALA A 283 31.01 7.30 -9.92
CA ALA A 283 30.09 7.74 -8.86
C ALA A 283 29.54 6.54 -8.04
N SER A 284 29.15 6.80 -6.78
CA SER A 284 28.41 5.83 -5.96
C SER A 284 27.00 5.69 -6.52
N SER A 285 26.46 4.47 -6.61
CA SER A 285 25.05 4.26 -6.98
C SER A 285 24.16 5.13 -6.08
N THR A 286 23.04 5.64 -6.55
CA THR A 286 22.09 6.39 -5.71
C THR A 286 20.72 5.74 -5.77
N TRP A 287 20.04 5.73 -4.63
CA TRP A 287 18.64 5.28 -4.57
C TRP A 287 17.75 6.48 -4.84
N HIS A 288 16.85 6.32 -5.79
CA HIS A 288 15.83 7.31 -6.10
C HIS A 288 14.52 6.86 -5.47
N CYS A 289 13.89 7.78 -4.73
CA CYS A 289 12.63 7.51 -4.06
C CYS A 289 11.48 7.80 -5.02
N ASN A 290 10.81 6.74 -5.45
CA ASN A 290 9.58 6.84 -6.24
C ASN A 290 8.38 6.52 -5.34
N LEU A 291 7.22 7.08 -5.69
CA LEU A 291 6.01 6.98 -4.91
C LEU A 291 4.79 6.86 -5.82
N LEU A 292 3.97 5.85 -5.56
CA LEU A 292 2.62 5.72 -6.10
C LEU A 292 1.64 6.28 -5.06
N VAL A 293 0.78 7.19 -5.50
CA VAL A 293 -0.30 7.74 -4.67
C VAL A 293 -1.63 7.42 -5.31
N THR A 294 -2.57 6.93 -4.50
CA THR A 294 -3.97 6.72 -4.92
C THR A 294 -4.89 7.60 -4.08
N CYS A 295 -5.97 8.06 -4.71
CA CYS A 295 -6.97 8.91 -4.06
C CYS A 295 -8.36 8.34 -4.29
N ALA A 296 -9.27 8.62 -3.35
CA ALA A 296 -10.68 8.26 -3.49
C ALA A 296 -11.36 9.03 -4.64
N ILE A 297 -10.80 10.18 -5.04
CA ILE A 297 -11.32 11.05 -6.08
C ILE A 297 -10.19 11.36 -7.06
N GLY A 298 -10.45 11.15 -8.34
CA GLY A 298 -9.51 11.44 -9.43
C GLY A 298 -8.54 10.29 -9.70
N GLN A 299 -7.48 10.61 -10.44
CA GLN A 299 -6.53 9.63 -10.94
C GLN A 299 -5.43 9.30 -9.91
N ALA A 300 -4.89 8.08 -10.00
CA ALA A 300 -3.66 7.73 -9.31
C ALA A 300 -2.48 8.46 -9.94
N VAL A 301 -1.48 8.81 -9.13
CA VAL A 301 -0.33 9.61 -9.56
C VAL A 301 0.97 8.93 -9.15
N VAL A 302 1.94 8.92 -10.05
CA VAL A 302 3.28 8.41 -9.82
C VAL A 302 4.26 9.58 -9.75
N TYR A 303 4.99 9.67 -8.65
CA TYR A 303 6.09 10.61 -8.51
C TYR A 303 7.39 9.85 -8.55
N GLU A 304 8.27 10.22 -9.47
CA GLU A 304 9.58 9.61 -9.59
C GLU A 304 10.67 10.54 -9.08
N ASP A 305 11.68 9.96 -8.44
CA ASP A 305 12.83 10.67 -7.92
C ASP A 305 12.46 11.94 -7.13
N LEU A 306 11.69 11.77 -6.05
CA LEU A 306 11.09 12.84 -5.25
C LEU A 306 12.07 13.91 -4.73
N TYR A 307 13.34 13.54 -4.59
CA TYR A 307 14.41 14.39 -4.06
C TYR A 307 15.42 14.80 -5.13
N SER A 308 15.11 14.60 -6.42
CA SER A 308 15.92 15.10 -7.52
C SER A 308 16.07 16.62 -7.47
N THR A 309 17.23 17.10 -7.88
CA THR A 309 17.53 18.54 -7.96
C THR A 309 17.09 19.17 -9.28
N SER A 310 16.68 18.36 -10.27
CA SER A 310 16.16 18.83 -11.55
C SER A 310 14.69 19.25 -11.38
N ASP A 311 14.35 20.45 -11.86
CA ASP A 311 12.95 20.90 -11.91
C ASP A 311 12.12 20.13 -12.95
N GLU A 312 12.76 19.50 -13.93
CA GLU A 312 12.13 18.60 -14.91
C GLU A 312 11.88 17.24 -14.27
N GLY A 313 10.63 16.96 -13.90
CA GLY A 313 10.22 15.70 -13.22
C GLY A 313 9.47 15.90 -11.90
N ARG A 314 9.17 17.14 -11.50
CA ARG A 314 8.34 17.43 -10.31
C ARG A 314 6.84 17.20 -10.50
N ASP A 315 6.40 17.17 -11.75
CA ASP A 315 5.00 16.92 -12.07
C ASP A 315 4.79 15.42 -12.11
N GLY A 316 4.10 14.90 -11.09
CA GLY A 316 3.74 13.49 -11.03
C GLY A 316 2.98 13.06 -12.28
N GLU A 317 3.23 11.85 -12.76
CA GLU A 317 2.54 11.28 -13.90
C GLU A 317 1.20 10.70 -13.45
N MET A 318 0.10 11.19 -14.04
CA MET A 318 -1.22 10.63 -13.81
C MET A 318 -1.38 9.31 -14.56
N LEU A 319 -1.83 8.28 -13.85
CA LEU A 319 -2.12 6.98 -14.41
C LEU A 319 -3.47 7.02 -15.15
N MET A 320 -3.39 6.91 -16.46
CA MET A 320 -4.56 7.05 -17.32
C MET A 320 -5.55 5.91 -17.11
N ASP A 321 -6.83 6.27 -17.19
CA ASP A 321 -7.96 5.36 -17.02
C ASP A 321 -7.98 4.66 -15.64
N SER A 322 -7.29 5.21 -14.64
CA SER A 322 -7.31 4.70 -13.27
C SER A 322 -8.62 5.04 -12.56
N ASP A 323 -9.23 6.16 -12.93
CA ASP A 323 -10.51 6.67 -12.43
C ASP A 323 -11.73 6.16 -13.23
N SER A 324 -11.51 5.31 -14.23
CA SER A 324 -12.58 4.73 -15.05
C SER A 324 -13.47 3.73 -14.28
N PHE A 325 -13.07 3.33 -13.08
CA PHE A 325 -13.72 2.28 -12.28
C PHE A 325 -14.15 2.78 -10.90
N ASP A 326 -14.57 4.06 -10.83
CA ASP A 326 -14.96 4.78 -9.61
C ASP A 326 -13.75 5.08 -8.70
N SER A 327 -13.94 5.12 -7.38
CA SER A 327 -12.89 5.36 -6.39
C SER A 327 -11.82 4.26 -6.37
N ILE A 328 -10.57 4.70 -6.27
CA ILE A 328 -9.39 3.85 -6.05
C ILE A 328 -9.16 3.76 -4.54
N PHE A 329 -9.13 2.55 -4.00
CA PHE A 329 -8.98 2.32 -2.56
C PHE A 329 -7.62 1.78 -2.14
N ALA A 330 -6.94 1.08 -3.04
CA ALA A 330 -5.67 0.46 -2.74
C ALA A 330 -4.69 0.64 -3.89
N GLY A 331 -3.42 0.77 -3.56
CA GLY A 331 -2.32 0.79 -4.49
C GLY A 331 -1.14 0.04 -3.88
N VAL A 332 -0.48 -0.82 -4.66
CA VAL A 332 0.77 -1.49 -4.30
C VAL A 332 1.69 -1.55 -5.51
N THR A 333 3.00 -1.61 -5.26
CA THR A 333 4.01 -1.87 -6.29
C THR A 333 4.51 -3.29 -6.17
N ALA A 334 4.59 -4.01 -7.29
CA ALA A 334 4.94 -5.43 -7.31
C ALA A 334 5.61 -5.78 -8.64
N ASP A 335 6.69 -6.56 -8.60
CA ASP A 335 7.27 -7.22 -9.78
C ASP A 335 6.49 -8.51 -10.03
N VAL A 336 5.36 -8.39 -10.73
CA VAL A 336 4.38 -9.49 -10.86
C VAL A 336 4.74 -10.47 -11.97
N ASP A 337 5.55 -10.04 -12.94
CA ASP A 337 6.06 -10.92 -14.00
C ASP A 337 7.50 -11.40 -13.78
N LEU A 338 8.08 -11.07 -12.63
CA LEU A 338 9.39 -11.49 -12.15
C LEU A 338 10.48 -11.12 -13.18
N ASP A 339 10.44 -9.90 -13.70
CA ASP A 339 11.44 -9.36 -14.63
C ASP A 339 12.44 -8.39 -13.98
N GLY A 340 12.29 -8.14 -12.67
CA GLY A 340 13.10 -7.23 -11.87
C GLY A 340 12.65 -5.77 -11.96
N LYS A 341 11.59 -5.45 -12.71
CA LYS A 341 10.95 -4.15 -12.76
C LYS A 341 9.61 -4.21 -12.04
N VAL A 342 9.21 -3.08 -11.48
CA VAL A 342 7.95 -3.02 -10.73
C VAL A 342 6.79 -2.63 -11.65
N GLU A 343 5.68 -3.32 -11.50
CA GLU A 343 4.36 -2.91 -11.94
C GLU A 343 3.61 -2.20 -10.80
N LEU A 344 2.63 -1.39 -11.18
CA LEU A 344 1.74 -0.68 -10.26
C LEU A 344 0.37 -1.31 -10.31
N LEU A 345 -0.13 -1.78 -9.17
CA LEU A 345 -1.43 -2.44 -9.06
C LEU A 345 -2.40 -1.55 -8.28
N LEU A 346 -3.62 -1.36 -8.81
CA LEU A 346 -4.67 -0.54 -8.20
C LEU A 346 -5.92 -1.37 -7.93
N GLY A 347 -6.46 -1.27 -6.71
CA GLY A 347 -7.73 -1.85 -6.29
C GLY A 347 -8.85 -0.80 -6.26
N THR A 348 -10.03 -1.15 -6.77
CA THR A 348 -11.16 -0.22 -6.96
C THR A 348 -12.45 -0.69 -6.27
N ASP A 349 -13.39 0.23 -6.00
CA ASP A 349 -14.74 -0.12 -5.48
C ASP A 349 -15.52 -1.00 -6.48
N SER A 350 -15.25 -0.82 -7.78
CA SER A 350 -15.89 -1.57 -8.86
C SER A 350 -15.37 -3.01 -9.03
N GLN A 351 -14.62 -3.53 -8.04
CA GLN A 351 -14.13 -4.93 -8.00
C GLN A 351 -13.10 -5.25 -9.10
N VAL A 352 -12.58 -4.22 -9.77
CA VAL A 352 -11.58 -4.35 -10.84
C VAL A 352 -10.20 -4.04 -10.27
N MET A 353 -9.24 -4.91 -10.57
CA MET A 353 -7.83 -4.62 -10.33
C MET A 353 -7.17 -4.13 -11.64
N LEU A 354 -6.56 -2.96 -11.58
CA LEU A 354 -5.80 -2.38 -12.69
C LEU A 354 -4.31 -2.64 -12.49
N ALA A 355 -3.58 -2.80 -13.59
CA ALA A 355 -2.13 -2.92 -13.56
C ALA A 355 -1.49 -1.99 -14.60
N TYR A 356 -0.36 -1.40 -14.24
CA TYR A 356 0.42 -0.51 -15.09
C TYR A 356 1.86 -0.98 -15.12
N LYS A 357 2.49 -0.90 -16.30
CA LYS A 357 3.90 -1.22 -16.51
C LYS A 357 4.59 -0.06 -17.22
N GLU A 358 5.88 0.13 -16.93
CA GLU A 358 6.73 1.10 -17.62
C GLU A 358 6.83 0.72 -19.11
N ALA A 359 6.50 1.66 -20.00
CA ALA A 359 6.62 1.51 -21.43
C ALA A 359 8.09 1.25 -21.79
N THR A 360 8.38 0.09 -22.37
CA THR A 360 9.71 -0.15 -22.93
C THR A 360 9.73 0.37 -24.36
N ASP A 361 10.83 1.02 -24.76
CA ASP A 361 11.01 1.57 -26.11
C ASP A 361 10.80 0.52 -27.22
N HIS A 362 10.91 -0.78 -26.91
CA HIS A 362 10.77 -1.88 -27.84
C HIS A 362 9.32 -2.29 -28.18
N GLU A 363 8.35 -2.14 -27.28
CA GLU A 363 6.95 -2.51 -27.57
C GLU A 363 6.22 -1.45 -28.42
N GLU A 364 6.68 -0.20 -28.38
CA GLU A 364 6.10 0.90 -29.14
C GLU A 364 6.48 0.90 -30.63
N ALA A 365 7.62 0.28 -30.98
CA ALA A 365 7.98 0.04 -32.38
C ALA A 365 6.98 -0.92 -33.06
N ILE A 366 6.33 -1.79 -32.30
CA ILE A 366 5.37 -2.77 -32.83
C ILE A 366 3.97 -2.16 -32.97
N LYS A 367 3.55 -1.28 -32.04
CA LYS A 367 2.27 -0.55 -32.14
C LYS A 367 2.28 0.46 -33.30
N SER A 368 3.37 1.22 -33.49
CA SER A 368 3.52 2.18 -34.60
C SER A 368 3.52 1.51 -35.99
N VAL A 369 4.02 0.27 -36.10
CA VAL A 369 3.93 -0.52 -37.34
C VAL A 369 2.53 -1.07 -37.58
N HIS A 370 1.73 -1.28 -36.53
CA HIS A 370 0.36 -1.77 -36.66
C HIS A 370 -0.66 -0.66 -37.00
N GLU A 371 -0.47 0.55 -36.47
CA GLU A 371 -1.31 1.71 -36.82
C GLU A 371 -1.00 2.25 -38.22
N SER A 372 0.26 2.22 -38.66
CA SER A 372 0.63 2.62 -40.04
C SER A 372 0.16 1.65 -41.12
N ARG A 373 -0.28 0.44 -40.75
CA ARG A 373 -0.74 -0.59 -41.70
C ARG A 373 -2.27 -0.70 -41.79
N ALA A 374 -2.99 0.02 -40.94
CA ALA A 374 -4.46 0.03 -40.91
C ALA A 374 -5.08 1.13 -41.80
N GLU A 375 -4.30 2.07 -42.33
CA GLU A 375 -4.80 3.17 -43.17
C GLU A 375 -4.62 2.96 -44.69
N GLU A 376 -4.10 1.82 -45.15
CA GLU A 376 -4.03 1.47 -46.59
C GLU A 376 -4.71 0.13 -46.91
N SER A 377 -6.05 0.11 -46.94
CA SER A 377 -6.78 -0.68 -47.95
C SER A 377 -8.22 -0.20 -48.10
N THR A 378 -8.66 -0.18 -49.35
CA THR A 378 -9.70 0.68 -49.91
C THR A 378 -11.05 -0.06 -50.07
N GLY A 379 -12.14 0.63 -49.72
CA GLY A 379 -13.48 0.68 -50.34
C GLY A 379 -14.21 -0.57 -50.86
N GLY A 380 -15.49 -0.72 -50.47
CA GLY A 380 -16.51 -1.39 -51.29
C GLY A 380 -17.74 -1.98 -50.58
N ASN A 381 -18.83 -1.19 -50.52
CA ASN A 381 -20.28 -1.49 -50.54
C ASN A 381 -21.02 -2.53 -49.67
N GLU A 382 -22.04 -1.98 -48.99
CA GLU A 382 -23.48 -2.34 -48.86
C GLU A 382 -24.00 -3.51 -47.98
N ASP A 383 -24.84 -3.07 -47.01
CA ASP A 383 -26.08 -3.64 -46.46
C ASP A 383 -26.12 -5.05 -45.85
N THR A 384 -26.26 -5.12 -44.52
CA THR A 384 -27.45 -5.68 -43.84
C THR A 384 -27.42 -5.45 -42.33
N ALA A 385 -28.55 -4.98 -41.80
CA ALA A 385 -28.74 -4.54 -40.42
C ALA A 385 -28.89 -5.68 -39.40
N SER A 386 -28.37 -5.46 -38.19
CA SER A 386 -28.91 -5.99 -36.92
C SER A 386 -28.56 -5.01 -35.78
N PRO A 387 -29.39 -4.86 -34.73
CA PRO A 387 -29.42 -3.64 -33.92
C PRO A 387 -28.43 -3.68 -32.74
N THR A 388 -27.65 -2.60 -32.63
CA THR A 388 -26.86 -2.20 -31.46
C THR A 388 -27.61 -1.13 -30.67
N ALA A 389 -27.46 -1.13 -29.34
CA ALA A 389 -27.84 -0.05 -28.42
C ALA A 389 -26.59 0.31 -27.58
N PRO A 390 -26.44 1.54 -27.09
CA PRO A 390 -25.50 2.48 -27.70
C PRO A 390 -24.27 2.80 -26.84
N ASP A 391 -23.18 3.08 -27.54
CA ASP A 391 -22.01 3.79 -27.05
C ASP A 391 -22.21 5.31 -27.05
N SER A 392 -21.40 5.94 -26.20
CA SER A 392 -20.99 7.35 -26.14
C SER A 392 -21.78 8.32 -25.27
N SER A 393 -21.05 8.92 -24.33
CA SER A 393 -21.11 10.37 -24.12
C SER A 393 -19.70 10.93 -24.39
N PRO A 394 -19.57 11.99 -25.22
CA PRO A 394 -18.31 12.63 -25.53
C PRO A 394 -17.87 13.57 -24.40
N ASN A 395 -16.55 13.74 -24.27
CA ASN A 395 -15.92 14.64 -23.31
C ASN A 395 -16.35 16.11 -23.53
N ILE A 396 -17.04 16.68 -22.55
CA ILE A 396 -17.46 18.09 -22.50
C ILE A 396 -16.42 18.90 -21.71
N TRP A 397 -15.16 18.99 -22.14
CA TRP A 397 -14.18 19.94 -21.55
C TRP A 397 -13.11 20.37 -22.57
N SER A 398 -13.52 20.60 -23.81
CA SER A 398 -12.75 21.39 -24.78
C SER A 398 -13.73 22.36 -25.45
N ASP A 399 -13.34 23.62 -25.52
CA ASP A 399 -14.04 24.75 -26.16
C ASP A 399 -14.92 25.59 -25.24
N LEU A 400 -14.25 26.45 -24.45
CA LEU A 400 -14.84 27.75 -24.12
C LEU A 400 -13.78 28.84 -24.34
N ASP A 401 -13.52 29.16 -25.60
CA ASP A 401 -12.76 30.35 -25.95
C ASP A 401 -13.67 31.57 -26.17
N THR A 402 -13.24 32.60 -25.46
CA THR A 402 -13.56 34.03 -25.50
C THR A 402 -13.81 34.61 -26.89
N ILE A 403 -14.80 35.51 -26.95
CA ILE A 403 -15.27 36.31 -28.11
C ILE A 403 -14.12 37.14 -28.74
N PRO A 404 -14.07 37.31 -30.08
CA PRO A 404 -12.92 37.92 -30.77
C PRO A 404 -12.99 39.45 -30.86
N VAL A 405 -11.82 40.09 -30.88
CA VAL A 405 -11.58 41.42 -31.46
C VAL A 405 -10.33 41.30 -32.34
N GLU A 406 -10.48 41.73 -33.59
CA GLU A 406 -9.46 41.74 -34.65
C GLU A 406 -8.35 42.77 -34.34
N ASP A 407 -7.08 42.39 -34.54
CA ASP A 407 -6.15 43.07 -35.47
C ASP A 407 -4.76 42.42 -35.48
N GLU A 408 -4.06 42.63 -36.60
CA GLU A 408 -2.84 41.99 -37.09
C GLU A 408 -1.61 41.97 -36.15
N ASP A 409 -0.83 40.88 -36.16
CA ASP A 409 0.53 40.89 -36.71
C ASP A 409 1.24 39.52 -36.64
N VAL A 410 2.09 39.29 -37.64
CA VAL A 410 2.83 38.07 -37.97
C VAL A 410 3.95 37.79 -36.95
N HIS A 411 3.94 36.63 -36.29
CA HIS A 411 5.18 35.92 -35.91
C HIS A 411 4.98 34.40 -35.85
N SER A 412 5.83 33.71 -36.62
CA SER A 412 5.94 32.26 -36.73
C SER A 412 6.40 31.62 -35.41
N VAL A 413 5.51 30.86 -34.77
CA VAL A 413 5.88 29.96 -33.67
C VAL A 413 5.97 28.53 -34.23
N PRO A 414 7.08 27.80 -34.02
CA PRO A 414 7.20 26.43 -34.51
C PRO A 414 6.21 25.53 -33.77
N LYS A 415 5.43 24.75 -34.53
CA LYS A 415 4.62 23.63 -34.03
C LYS A 415 5.56 22.58 -33.42
N SER A 416 5.87 22.74 -32.15
CA SER A 416 6.35 21.66 -31.30
C SER A 416 5.14 21.06 -30.60
N SER A 417 4.41 20.17 -31.30
CA SER A 417 3.50 19.26 -30.62
C SER A 417 4.33 18.17 -29.97
N MET A 418 4.99 18.51 -28.85
CA MET A 418 5.54 17.51 -27.94
C MET A 418 4.35 16.87 -27.23
N VAL A 419 3.82 15.80 -27.82
CA VAL A 419 3.02 14.84 -27.07
C VAL A 419 3.97 14.26 -26.05
N GLN A 420 3.87 14.70 -24.80
CA GLN A 420 4.65 14.15 -23.70
C GLN A 420 4.30 12.67 -23.59
N ARG A 421 5.25 11.82 -24.00
CA ARG A 421 5.10 10.37 -24.07
C ARG A 421 4.91 9.85 -22.64
N ARG A 422 3.83 9.11 -22.41
CA ARG A 422 3.49 8.56 -21.10
C ARG A 422 4.42 7.40 -20.78
N LYS A 423 5.00 7.41 -19.59
CA LYS A 423 5.92 6.39 -19.13
C LYS A 423 5.16 5.16 -18.67
N TRP A 424 4.01 5.33 -18.01
CA TRP A 424 3.23 4.22 -17.46
C TRP A 424 2.06 3.86 -18.39
N GLN A 425 2.01 2.61 -18.82
CA GLN A 425 0.95 2.09 -19.67
C GLN A 425 0.10 1.08 -18.92
N LYS A 426 -1.23 1.27 -19.01
CA LYS A 426 -2.20 0.33 -18.50
C LYS A 426 -2.12 -0.99 -19.28
N LEU A 427 -2.06 -2.10 -18.55
CA LEU A 427 -2.06 -3.43 -19.14
C LEU A 427 -3.46 -3.79 -19.62
N SER A 428 -3.54 -4.43 -20.78
CA SER A 428 -4.80 -4.94 -21.32
C SER A 428 -5.27 -6.17 -20.55
N ARG A 429 -6.57 -6.45 -20.57
CA ARG A 429 -7.13 -7.68 -19.96
C ARG A 429 -6.47 -8.97 -20.43
N SER A 430 -6.01 -9.03 -21.69
CA SER A 430 -5.30 -10.20 -22.19
C SER A 430 -3.95 -10.47 -21.50
N HIS A 431 -3.36 -9.43 -20.90
CA HIS A 431 -2.09 -9.49 -20.19
C HIS A 431 -2.26 -9.46 -18.66
N TRP A 432 -3.39 -8.90 -18.19
CA TRP A 432 -3.73 -8.77 -16.79
C TRP A 432 -5.25 -8.91 -16.60
N ASP A 433 -5.70 -10.05 -16.07
CA ASP A 433 -7.09 -10.24 -15.69
C ASP A 433 -7.14 -10.98 -14.37
N LEU A 434 -7.50 -10.25 -13.32
CA LEU A 434 -7.68 -10.82 -12.01
C LEU A 434 -9.00 -10.30 -11.47
N GLU A 435 -9.96 -11.21 -11.40
CA GLU A 435 -11.29 -10.94 -10.86
C GLU A 435 -11.32 -11.29 -9.38
N THR A 436 -11.81 -10.36 -8.58
CA THR A 436 -12.16 -10.63 -7.18
C THR A 436 -13.62 -10.30 -6.96
N PHE A 437 -14.25 -10.96 -6.00
CA PHE A 437 -15.60 -10.58 -5.62
C PHE A 437 -15.55 -9.44 -4.59
N GLY A 438 -16.28 -8.38 -4.87
CA GLY A 438 -16.43 -7.22 -3.99
C GLY A 438 -15.31 -6.20 -4.11
N ALA A 439 -15.57 -5.00 -3.55
CA ALA A 439 -14.62 -3.89 -3.54
C ALA A 439 -13.27 -4.30 -2.93
N ILE A 440 -12.17 -3.87 -3.54
CA ILE A 440 -10.80 -4.15 -3.10
C ILE A 440 -10.35 -3.02 -2.18
N TYR A 441 -10.02 -3.32 -0.92
CA TYR A 441 -9.66 -2.31 0.08
C TYR A 441 -8.18 -2.28 0.43
N SER A 442 -7.47 -3.40 0.24
CA SER A 442 -6.06 -3.48 0.60
C SER A 442 -5.36 -4.55 -0.26
N LEU A 443 -4.11 -4.26 -0.60
CA LEU A 443 -3.24 -5.10 -1.40
C LEU A 443 -1.91 -5.27 -0.67
N LEU A 444 -1.33 -6.46 -0.74
CA LEU A 444 0.00 -6.74 -0.19
C LEU A 444 0.75 -7.70 -1.11
N TRP A 445 1.99 -7.36 -1.43
CA TRP A 445 2.92 -8.18 -2.22
C TRP A 445 4.04 -8.67 -1.31
N ARG A 446 4.07 -9.97 -0.98
CA ARG A 446 4.99 -10.51 0.03
C ARG A 446 5.16 -12.02 -0.11
N ASP A 447 6.37 -12.51 0.15
CA ASP A 447 6.66 -13.93 0.31
C ASP A 447 6.22 -14.41 1.71
N ILE A 448 5.04 -15.02 1.77
CA ILE A 448 4.39 -15.54 2.97
C ILE A 448 4.76 -17.00 3.20
N ASN A 449 4.92 -17.77 2.13
CA ASN A 449 5.22 -19.20 2.23
C ASN A 449 6.72 -19.50 2.40
N HIS A 450 7.58 -18.48 2.28
CA HIS A 450 9.03 -18.53 2.39
C HIS A 450 9.73 -19.36 1.30
N ASP A 451 9.14 -19.46 0.11
CA ASP A 451 9.73 -20.10 -1.05
C ASP A 451 10.62 -19.16 -1.90
N GLY A 452 10.66 -17.87 -1.55
CA GLY A 452 11.43 -16.84 -2.25
C GLY A 452 10.67 -16.12 -3.36
N VAL A 453 9.41 -16.49 -3.63
CA VAL A 453 8.52 -15.86 -4.60
C VAL A 453 7.36 -15.19 -3.87
N PRO A 454 7.18 -13.86 -3.99
CA PRO A 454 6.09 -13.20 -3.30
C PRO A 454 4.70 -13.60 -3.83
N GLU A 455 3.73 -13.65 -2.93
CA GLU A 455 2.31 -13.76 -3.25
C GLU A 455 1.61 -12.41 -3.24
N LEU A 456 0.55 -12.30 -4.04
CA LEU A 456 -0.37 -11.18 -4.03
C LEU A 456 -1.56 -11.48 -3.12
N LEU A 457 -1.70 -10.69 -2.06
CA LEU A 457 -2.81 -10.76 -1.14
C LEU A 457 -3.79 -9.64 -1.43
N ILE A 458 -5.07 -10.01 -1.50
CA ILE A 458 -6.14 -9.06 -1.77
C ILE A 458 -7.17 -9.13 -0.66
N ALA A 459 -7.34 -8.01 0.05
CA ALA A 459 -8.44 -7.81 0.98
C ALA A 459 -9.60 -7.17 0.24
N SER A 460 -10.72 -7.88 0.19
CA SER A 460 -11.95 -7.37 -0.40
C SER A 460 -13.08 -7.30 0.64
N SER A 461 -14.20 -6.71 0.25
CA SER A 461 -15.47 -6.79 0.99
C SER A 461 -16.01 -8.21 1.18
N THR A 462 -15.55 -9.21 0.41
CA THR A 462 -16.05 -10.60 0.52
C THR A 462 -15.12 -11.53 1.29
N GLY A 463 -13.82 -11.22 1.33
CA GLY A 463 -12.82 -12.07 1.97
C GLY A 463 -11.40 -11.67 1.62
N ILE A 464 -10.47 -12.53 2.06
CA ILE A 464 -9.05 -12.45 1.74
C ILE A 464 -8.70 -13.49 0.68
N TYR A 465 -8.07 -13.05 -0.40
CA TYR A 465 -7.55 -13.88 -1.47
C TYR A 465 -6.03 -13.96 -1.37
N VAL A 466 -5.48 -15.16 -1.59
CA VAL A 466 -4.04 -15.39 -1.72
C VAL A 466 -3.77 -15.93 -3.12
N TYR A 467 -3.00 -15.17 -3.90
CA TYR A 467 -2.60 -15.48 -5.26
C TYR A 467 -1.11 -15.80 -5.31
N GLU A 468 -0.78 -17.03 -5.69
CA GLU A 468 0.59 -17.44 -5.99
C GLU A 468 0.90 -17.17 -7.46
N ALA A 469 2.16 -16.87 -7.76
CA ALA A 469 2.65 -16.80 -9.13
C ALA A 469 2.48 -18.14 -9.86
N ASP A 470 2.28 -18.11 -11.19
CA ASP A 470 2.21 -19.33 -12.00
C ASP A 470 3.55 -20.10 -11.89
N PRO A 471 3.55 -21.36 -11.41
CA PRO A 471 4.78 -22.12 -11.22
C PRO A 471 5.53 -22.36 -12.54
N VAL A 472 4.85 -22.38 -13.68
CA VAL A 472 5.50 -22.50 -14.99
C VAL A 472 6.32 -21.24 -15.28
N LEU A 473 5.73 -20.06 -15.05
CA LEU A 473 6.43 -18.78 -15.21
C LEU A 473 7.66 -18.71 -14.28
N VAL A 474 7.50 -19.10 -13.01
CA VAL A 474 8.60 -19.10 -12.02
C VAL A 474 9.75 -20.01 -12.49
N ILE A 475 9.43 -21.24 -12.93
CA ILE A 475 10.44 -22.19 -13.40
C ILE A 475 11.17 -21.65 -14.64
N ASP A 476 10.44 -21.10 -15.60
CA ASP A 476 11.02 -20.54 -16.83
C ASP A 476 11.98 -19.39 -16.52
N LYS A 477 11.60 -18.48 -15.61
CA LYS A 477 12.45 -17.37 -15.17
C LYS A 477 13.69 -17.86 -14.44
N LEU A 478 13.53 -18.83 -13.54
CA LEU A 478 14.66 -19.43 -12.82
C LEU A 478 15.67 -20.09 -13.77
N GLN A 479 15.18 -20.82 -14.78
CA GLN A 479 16.03 -21.40 -15.82
C GLN A 479 16.80 -20.32 -16.58
N GLY A 480 16.15 -19.24 -16.98
CA GLY A 480 16.81 -18.10 -17.64
C GLY A 480 17.91 -17.46 -16.80
N VAL A 481 17.68 -17.28 -15.49
CA VAL A 481 18.70 -16.77 -14.56
C VAL A 481 19.87 -17.75 -14.46
N LEU A 482 19.60 -19.05 -14.33
CA LEU A 482 20.65 -20.08 -14.28
C LEU A 482 21.49 -20.08 -15.56
N GLU A 483 20.87 -19.97 -16.73
CA GLU A 483 21.60 -19.89 -18.01
C GLU A 483 22.48 -18.64 -18.11
N ALA A 484 21.98 -17.48 -17.65
CA ALA A 484 22.75 -16.23 -17.60
C ALA A 484 23.96 -16.34 -16.64
N LEU A 485 23.82 -17.06 -15.53
CA LEU A 485 24.92 -17.29 -14.59
C LEU A 485 25.97 -18.28 -15.14
N HIS A 486 25.55 -19.33 -15.84
CA HIS A 486 26.49 -20.26 -16.46
C HIS A 486 27.30 -19.58 -17.57
N THR A 487 26.65 -18.77 -18.40
CA THR A 487 27.32 -18.03 -19.48
C THR A 487 28.30 -16.99 -18.95
N SER A 488 27.98 -16.29 -17.86
CA SER A 488 28.90 -15.34 -17.23
C SER A 488 30.09 -16.03 -16.53
N SER A 489 29.88 -17.22 -15.94
CA SER A 489 30.97 -18.01 -15.34
C SER A 489 31.93 -18.62 -16.37
N THR A 490 31.52 -18.80 -17.62
CA THR A 490 32.40 -19.29 -18.71
C THR A 490 33.15 -18.18 -19.46
N ALA A 491 32.82 -16.91 -19.18
CA ALA A 491 33.45 -15.74 -19.79
C ALA A 491 34.63 -15.17 -18.97
N HIS A 492 34.96 -15.80 -17.83
CA HIS A 492 36.17 -15.59 -17.03
C HIS A 492 37.07 -16.83 -17.10
#